data_AF-A0A9X0AWJ8-F1
#
_entry.id   AF-A0A9X0AWJ8-F1
#
_cell.length_a   1.000
_cell.length_b   1.000
_cell.length_c   1.000
_cell.angle_alpha   90.00
_cell.angle_beta   90.00
_cell.angle_gamma   90.00
#
_symmetry.space_group_name_H-M   'P 1'
#
loop_
_entity.id
_entity.type
_entity.pdbx_description
1 polymer ?
#
loop_
_entity_poly.entity_id
_entity_poly.type
_entity_poly.pdbx_seq_one_letter_code
_entity_poly.pdbx_strand_id
1 'polypeptide(L)'
;MPEEIKKKASTVVPRATLSGLILNGILGFATMIAYLFCLGNLDDVLNVQETLGYPFLYVFQTGTGSTAGAAVMGLIVVALGVCSTVGALALSSRMLWSFARDRGVPIWRYWVKLDRRTSIPIYTIAFTTMVSVLLSLIILSSRVSFNNIINFNIAGLYSSYLIYCELLLRRSYNSGESRHIIHVS
;
A
#
# COMPACT_ATOMS: atom_id res chain seq x y z
N MET A 1 -8.14 11.67 0.55
CA MET A 1 -9.15 12.52 -0.09
C MET A 1 -9.18 13.85 0.63
N PRO A 2 -8.22 14.75 0.35
CA PRO A 2 -8.23 16.10 0.90
C PRO A 2 -9.51 16.87 0.53
N GLU A 3 -10.15 16.55 -0.59
CA GLU A 3 -11.40 17.16 -1.07
C GLU A 3 -12.63 16.85 -0.21
N GLU A 4 -12.63 15.76 0.57
CA GLU A 4 -13.73 15.41 1.49
C GLU A 4 -13.54 16.03 2.89
N ILE A 5 -12.37 16.61 3.17
CA ILE A 5 -12.03 17.17 4.49
C ILE A 5 -12.44 18.65 4.54
N LYS A 6 -13.59 18.91 5.17
CA LYS A 6 -14.25 20.23 5.24
C LYS A 6 -13.46 21.36 5.98
N LYS A 7 -12.33 21.06 6.65
CA LYS A 7 -11.49 22.07 7.34
C LYS A 7 -10.00 21.69 7.34
N LYS A 8 -9.13 22.60 6.88
CA LYS A 8 -7.65 22.54 6.96
C LYS A 8 -7.01 21.24 6.43
N ALA A 9 -7.41 20.79 5.23
CA ALA A 9 -6.86 19.59 4.59
C ALA A 9 -5.31 19.60 4.50
N SER A 10 -4.69 20.77 4.27
CA SER A 10 -3.22 20.89 4.17
C SER A 10 -2.46 20.57 5.47
N THR A 11 -3.10 20.67 6.64
CA THR A 11 -2.47 20.36 7.94
C THR A 11 -2.95 19.03 8.52
N VAL A 12 -4.22 18.67 8.27
CA VAL A 12 -4.80 17.43 8.80
C VAL A 12 -4.24 16.20 8.08
N VAL A 13 -4.11 16.25 6.75
CA VAL A 13 -3.59 15.15 5.95
C VAL A 13 -2.19 14.71 6.40
N PRO A 14 -1.17 15.58 6.47
CA PRO A 14 0.17 15.15 6.88
C PRO A 14 0.22 14.65 8.33
N ARG A 15 -0.55 15.26 9.25
CA ARG A 15 -0.60 14.80 10.65
C ARG A 15 -1.23 13.41 10.77
N ALA A 16 -2.31 13.16 10.04
CA ALA A 16 -2.98 11.86 10.01
C ALA A 16 -2.07 10.76 9.42
N THR A 17 -1.36 11.07 8.32
CA THR A 17 -0.39 10.14 7.74
C THR A 17 0.76 9.84 8.69
N LEU A 18 1.31 10.86 9.37
CA LEU A 18 2.39 10.67 10.35
C LEU A 18 1.93 9.86 11.58
N SER A 19 0.75 10.15 12.13
CA SER A 19 0.21 9.36 13.24
C SER A 19 -0.03 7.90 12.85
N GLY A 20 -0.49 7.67 11.62
CA GLY A 20 -0.65 6.32 11.07
C GLY A 20 0.68 5.59 10.97
N LEU A 21 1.74 6.27 10.49
CA LEU A 21 3.08 5.70 10.41
C LEU A 21 3.63 5.33 11.79
N ILE A 22 3.52 6.22 12.77
CA ILE A 22 4.00 5.98 14.14
C ILE A 22 3.25 4.80 14.77
N LEU A 23 1.92 4.78 14.64
CA LEU A 23 1.10 3.70 15.18
C LEU A 23 1.43 2.35 14.55
N ASN A 24 1.55 2.29 13.22
CA ASN A 24 1.96 1.07 12.52
C ASN A 24 3.38 0.65 12.88
N GLY A 25 4.31 1.60 13.08
CA GLY A 25 5.67 1.31 13.50
C GLY A 25 5.73 0.69 14.90
N ILE A 26 5.04 1.28 15.88
CA ILE A 26 4.98 0.74 17.25
C ILE A 26 4.30 -0.63 17.26
N LEU A 27 3.19 -0.78 16.56
CA LEU A 27 2.46 -2.05 16.51
C LEU A 27 3.27 -3.14 15.82
N GLY A 28 3.93 -2.82 14.70
CA GLY A 28 4.83 -3.72 13.99
C GLY A 28 6.06 -4.11 14.82
N PHE A 29 6.61 -3.19 15.60
CA PHE A 29 7.71 -3.48 16.51
C PHE A 29 7.27 -4.39 17.67
N ALA A 30 6.10 -4.14 18.24
CA ALA A 30 5.53 -4.99 19.29
C ALA A 30 5.24 -6.41 18.78
N THR A 31 4.68 -6.55 17.58
CA THR A 31 4.44 -7.86 16.97
C THR A 31 5.74 -8.57 16.63
N MET A 32 6.76 -7.86 16.14
CA MET A 32 8.10 -8.41 15.90
C MET A 32 8.69 -9.06 17.17
N ILE A 33 8.63 -8.36 18.32
CA ILE A 33 9.11 -8.90 19.59
C ILE A 33 8.30 -10.14 20.00
N ALA A 34 6.97 -10.08 19.89
CA ALA A 34 6.10 -11.22 20.21
C ALA A 34 6.43 -12.45 19.33
N TYR A 35 6.70 -12.23 18.04
CA TYR A 35 7.13 -13.29 17.13
C TYR A 35 8.44 -13.94 17.58
N LEU A 36 9.45 -13.13 17.94
CA LEU A 36 10.74 -13.64 18.39
C LEU A 36 10.63 -14.52 19.65
N PHE A 37 9.74 -14.18 20.59
CA PHE A 37 9.52 -15.00 21.78
C PHE A 37 8.73 -16.28 21.51
N CYS A 38 7.80 -16.26 20.56
CA CYS A 38 6.96 -17.41 20.23
C CYS A 38 7.56 -18.37 19.18
N LEU A 39 8.63 -17.96 18.48
CA LEU A 39 9.17 -18.71 17.34
C LEU A 39 9.90 -20.02 17.74
N GLY A 40 10.36 -20.15 18.99
CA GLY A 40 11.01 -21.37 19.47
C GLY A 40 12.18 -21.82 18.59
N ASN A 41 12.12 -23.04 18.05
CA ASN A 41 13.14 -23.60 17.16
C ASN A 41 12.93 -23.17 15.71
N LEU A 42 13.96 -22.57 15.09
CA LEU A 42 13.92 -22.17 13.68
C LEU A 42 13.76 -23.35 12.72
N ASP A 43 14.31 -24.51 13.04
CA ASP A 43 14.29 -25.68 12.16
C ASP A 43 12.86 -26.19 11.91
N ASP A 44 12.01 -26.15 12.93
CA ASP A 44 10.59 -26.53 12.81
C ASP A 44 9.82 -25.51 11.96
N VAL A 45 10.14 -24.22 12.08
CA VAL A 45 9.51 -23.15 11.29
C VAL A 45 9.89 -23.25 9.82
N LEU A 46 11.15 -23.59 9.51
CA LEU A 46 11.62 -23.75 8.13
C LEU A 46 11.00 -24.99 7.46
N ASN A 47 10.85 -26.09 8.19
CA ASN A 47 10.16 -27.28 7.68
C ASN A 47 8.66 -27.01 7.42
N VAL A 48 8.02 -26.24 8.29
CA VAL A 48 6.62 -25.82 8.11
C VAL A 48 6.49 -24.81 6.97
N GLN A 49 7.48 -23.94 6.73
CA GLN A 49 7.48 -23.01 5.61
C GLN A 49 7.50 -23.75 4.27
N GLU A 50 8.23 -24.85 4.14
CA GLU A 50 8.22 -25.65 2.91
C GLU A 50 6.90 -26.39 2.68
N THR A 51 6.20 -26.76 3.76
CA THR A 51 4.99 -27.61 3.70
C THR A 51 3.69 -26.81 3.63
N LEU A 52 3.57 -25.73 4.43
CA LEU A 52 2.38 -24.91 4.60
C LEU A 52 2.51 -23.53 3.96
N GLY A 53 3.73 -23.06 3.65
CA GLY A 53 3.98 -21.77 3.00
C GLY A 53 3.72 -20.51 3.85
N TYR A 54 3.22 -20.67 5.08
CA TYR A 54 2.76 -19.59 5.95
C TYR A 54 3.31 -19.75 7.37
N PRO A 55 4.44 -19.11 7.71
CA PRO A 55 5.14 -19.35 8.98
C PRO A 55 4.39 -18.72 10.17
N PHE A 56 3.52 -17.73 9.93
CA PHE A 56 2.71 -17.11 10.98
C PHE A 56 1.71 -18.07 11.62
N LEU A 57 1.23 -19.08 10.87
CA LEU A 57 0.25 -20.03 11.38
C LEU A 57 0.87 -20.94 12.44
N TYR A 58 2.15 -21.30 12.25
CA TYR A 58 2.93 -22.04 13.25
C TYR A 58 3.11 -21.24 14.53
N VAL A 59 3.44 -19.95 14.42
CA VAL A 59 3.58 -19.06 15.58
C VAL A 59 2.27 -18.95 16.37
N PHE A 60 1.13 -18.86 15.68
CA PHE A 60 -0.18 -18.88 16.35
C PHE A 60 -0.46 -20.22 17.02
N GLN A 61 -0.05 -21.34 16.43
CA GLN A 61 -0.20 -22.65 17.03
C GLN A 61 0.65 -22.82 18.29
N THR A 62 1.92 -22.42 18.24
CA THR A 62 2.84 -22.46 19.38
C THR A 62 2.39 -21.52 20.50
N GLY A 63 1.90 -20.33 20.16
CA GLY A 63 1.39 -19.37 21.16
C GLY A 63 0.05 -19.74 21.78
N THR A 64 -0.83 -20.43 21.04
CA THR A 64 -2.19 -20.80 21.52
C THR A 64 -2.24 -22.18 22.16
N GLY A 65 -1.28 -23.07 21.83
CA GLY A 65 -1.27 -24.46 22.29
C GLY A 65 -2.40 -25.33 21.72
N SER A 66 -3.17 -24.82 20.75
CA SER A 66 -4.32 -25.50 20.15
C SER A 66 -4.43 -25.19 18.66
N THR A 67 -4.63 -26.24 17.85
CA THR A 67 -4.76 -26.15 16.40
C THR A 67 -6.02 -25.43 15.97
N ALA A 68 -7.14 -25.62 16.68
CA ALA A 68 -8.40 -24.94 16.39
C ALA A 68 -8.30 -23.43 16.64
N GLY A 69 -7.62 -23.01 17.72
CA GLY A 69 -7.42 -21.59 18.01
C GLY A 69 -6.53 -20.90 16.98
N ALA A 70 -5.45 -21.56 16.55
CA ALA A 70 -4.58 -21.05 15.49
C ALA A 70 -5.30 -20.89 14.14
N ALA A 71 -6.16 -21.85 13.79
CA ALA A 71 -6.96 -21.80 12.56
C ALA A 71 -7.94 -20.62 12.54
N VAL A 72 -8.62 -20.34 13.66
CA VAL A 72 -9.54 -19.19 13.79
C VAL A 72 -8.77 -17.88 13.65
N MET A 73 -7.61 -17.74 14.29
CA MET A 73 -6.77 -16.54 14.17
C MET A 73 -6.23 -16.36 12.74
N GLY A 74 -5.83 -17.46 12.09
CA GLY A 74 -5.43 -17.45 10.68
C GLY A 74 -6.55 -16.98 9.76
N LEU A 75 -7.78 -17.44 9.97
CA LEU A 75 -8.95 -17.02 9.19
C LEU A 75 -9.21 -15.52 9.31
N ILE A 76 -9.06 -14.95 10.51
CA ILE A 76 -9.21 -13.50 10.74
C ILE A 76 -8.17 -12.73 9.92
N VAL A 77 -6.90 -13.17 9.93
CA VAL A 77 -5.83 -12.53 9.14
C VAL A 77 -6.14 -12.59 7.64
N VAL A 78 -6.59 -13.75 7.14
CA VAL A 78 -6.99 -13.90 5.72
C VAL A 78 -8.15 -12.97 5.37
N ALA A 79 -9.18 -12.88 6.22
CA ALA A 79 -10.32 -11.99 6.01
C ALA A 79 -9.90 -10.51 5.95
N LEU A 80 -9.01 -10.07 6.86
CA LEU A 80 -8.43 -8.73 6.83
C LEU A 80 -7.58 -8.50 5.58
N GLY A 81 -6.84 -9.50 5.11
CA GLY A 81 -6.06 -9.44 3.87
C GLY A 81 -6.94 -9.25 2.63
N VAL A 82 -8.05 -9.97 2.54
CA VAL A 82 -9.04 -9.81 1.46
C VAL A 82 -9.64 -8.41 1.50
N CYS A 83 -10.08 -7.95 2.68
CA CYS A 83 -10.64 -6.60 2.84
C CYS A 83 -9.63 -5.51 2.42
N SER A 84 -8.38 -5.65 2.84
CA SER A 84 -7.30 -4.72 2.48
C SER A 84 -7.03 -4.70 0.97
N THR A 85 -7.07 -5.86 0.32
CA THR A 85 -6.87 -5.99 -1.13
C THR A 85 -7.98 -5.30 -1.91
N VAL A 86 -9.24 -5.48 -1.50
CA VAL A 86 -10.39 -4.78 -2.09
C VAL A 86 -10.25 -3.27 -1.90
N GLY A 87 -9.85 -2.83 -0.71
CA GLY A 87 -9.56 -1.42 -0.42
C GLY A 87 -8.47 -0.84 -1.32
N ALA A 88 -7.36 -1.55 -1.50
CA ALA A 88 -6.26 -1.14 -2.37
C ALA A 88 -6.68 -1.06 -3.85
N LEU A 89 -7.48 -2.02 -4.34
CA LEU A 89 -8.01 -2.01 -5.70
C LEU A 89 -8.95 -0.81 -5.92
N ALA A 90 -9.82 -0.52 -4.94
CA ALA A 90 -10.72 0.63 -4.98
C ALA A 90 -9.94 1.96 -5.01
N LEU A 91 -8.91 2.10 -4.15
CA LEU A 91 -8.04 3.27 -4.11
C LEU A 91 -7.29 3.47 -5.44
N SER A 92 -6.68 2.40 -5.97
CA SER A 92 -5.93 2.44 -7.23
C SER A 92 -6.81 2.85 -8.40
N SER A 93 -8.03 2.32 -8.45
CA SER A 93 -9.01 2.67 -9.47
C SER A 93 -9.44 4.14 -9.38
N ARG A 94 -9.63 4.67 -8.16
CA ARG A 94 -9.95 6.09 -7.95
C ARG A 94 -8.77 7.00 -8.31
N MET A 95 -7.53 6.60 -8.02
CA MET A 95 -6.33 7.33 -8.42
C MET A 95 -6.21 7.42 -9.94
N LEU A 96 -6.38 6.31 -10.65
CA LEU A 96 -6.33 6.28 -12.11
C LEU A 96 -7.45 7.14 -12.73
N TRP A 97 -8.65 7.12 -12.14
CA TRP A 97 -9.74 8.00 -12.58
C TRP A 97 -9.43 9.48 -12.35
N SER A 98 -8.82 9.85 -11.22
CA SER A 98 -8.38 11.23 -10.96
C SER A 98 -7.33 11.68 -11.97
N PHE A 99 -6.33 10.83 -12.28
CA PHE A 99 -5.33 11.14 -13.32
C PHE A 99 -5.95 11.28 -14.70
N ALA A 100 -6.96 10.47 -15.03
CA ALA A 100 -7.68 10.59 -16.29
C ALA A 100 -8.45 11.90 -16.40
N ARG A 101 -9.02 12.39 -15.29
CA ARG A 101 -9.68 13.71 -15.23
C ARG A 101 -8.70 14.85 -15.52
N ASP A 102 -7.47 14.72 -15.04
CA ASP A 102 -6.40 15.71 -15.24
C ASP A 102 -5.70 15.56 -16.62
N ARG A 103 -6.29 14.77 -17.54
CA ARG A 103 -5.79 14.47 -18.90
C ARG A 103 -4.38 13.83 -18.92
N GLY A 104 -3.98 13.20 -17.82
CA GLY A 104 -2.65 12.60 -17.66
C GLY A 104 -2.45 11.24 -18.34
N VAL A 105 -3.49 10.66 -18.96
CA VAL A 105 -3.42 9.35 -19.62
C VAL A 105 -3.80 9.44 -21.11
N PRO A 106 -3.14 8.67 -21.99
CA PRO A 106 -3.55 8.57 -23.38
C PRO A 106 -4.99 8.04 -23.45
N ILE A 107 -5.80 8.60 -24.35
CA ILE A 107 -7.21 8.19 -24.54
C ILE A 107 -8.10 8.54 -23.31
N TRP A 108 -7.73 9.58 -22.53
CA TRP A 108 -8.45 10.06 -21.31
C TRP A 108 -9.99 10.15 -21.44
N ARG A 109 -10.51 10.44 -22.63
CA ARG A 109 -11.96 10.57 -22.90
C ARG A 109 -12.76 9.30 -22.62
N TYR A 110 -12.16 8.11 -22.82
CA TYR A 110 -12.84 6.83 -22.56
C TYR A 110 -12.78 6.46 -21.07
N TRP A 111 -11.67 6.80 -20.40
CA TRP A 111 -11.45 6.54 -18.97
C TRP A 111 -12.30 7.42 -18.04
N VAL A 112 -12.59 8.66 -18.46
CA VAL A 112 -13.40 9.63 -17.69
C VAL A 112 -14.91 9.38 -17.85
N LYS A 113 -15.34 8.53 -18.79
CA LYS A 113 -16.77 8.31 -19.07
C LYS A 113 -17.40 7.54 -17.90
N LEU A 114 -18.13 8.25 -17.04
CA LEU A 114 -18.93 7.66 -15.98
C LEU A 114 -20.27 7.17 -16.52
N ASP A 115 -20.70 6.00 -16.07
CA ASP A 115 -22.07 5.55 -16.31
C ASP A 115 -23.05 6.39 -15.46
N ARG A 116 -24.11 6.88 -16.09
CA ARG A 116 -25.05 7.89 -15.57
C ARG A 116 -25.89 7.36 -14.40
N ARG A 117 -25.99 6.04 -14.25
CA ARG A 117 -26.77 5.39 -13.17
C ARG A 117 -25.98 5.13 -11.90
N THR A 118 -24.69 4.81 -12.01
CA THR A 118 -23.93 4.29 -10.85
C THR A 118 -22.85 5.27 -10.38
N SER A 119 -22.47 6.28 -11.16
CA SER A 119 -21.39 7.24 -10.82
C SER A 119 -20.05 6.56 -10.47
N ILE A 120 -19.89 5.27 -10.82
CA ILE A 120 -18.68 4.48 -10.60
C ILE A 120 -17.95 4.35 -11.95
N PRO A 121 -16.63 4.60 -12.01
CA PRO A 121 -15.84 4.47 -13.23
C PRO A 121 -15.52 2.99 -13.53
N ILE A 122 -16.45 2.29 -14.19
CA ILE A 122 -16.36 0.85 -14.49
C ILE A 122 -15.12 0.52 -15.34
N TYR A 123 -14.82 1.34 -16.36
CA TYR A 123 -13.67 1.09 -17.25
C TYR A 123 -12.33 1.10 -16.51
N THR A 124 -12.16 2.02 -15.56
CA THR A 124 -10.95 2.12 -14.76
C THR A 124 -10.78 0.93 -13.83
N ILE A 125 -11.88 0.46 -13.23
CA ILE A 125 -11.89 -0.73 -12.36
C ILE A 125 -11.60 -2.00 -13.16
N ALA A 126 -12.18 -2.13 -14.36
CA ALA A 126 -11.95 -3.28 -15.23
C ALA A 126 -10.45 -3.37 -15.60
N PHE A 127 -9.83 -2.24 -15.92
CA PHE A 127 -8.42 -2.19 -16.26
C PHE A 127 -7.50 -2.51 -15.06
N THR A 128 -7.72 -1.89 -13.89
CA THR A 128 -6.92 -2.19 -12.69
C THR A 128 -7.06 -3.65 -12.27
N THR A 129 -8.26 -4.23 -12.42
CA THR A 129 -8.50 -5.66 -12.17
C THR A 129 -7.78 -6.53 -13.19
N MET A 130 -7.84 -6.19 -14.49
CA MET A 130 -7.14 -6.93 -15.54
C MET A 130 -5.62 -6.94 -15.31
N VAL A 131 -5.02 -5.79 -14.99
CA VAL A 131 -3.59 -5.70 -14.66
C VAL A 131 -3.25 -6.55 -13.43
N SER A 132 -4.11 -6.54 -12.40
CA SER A 132 -3.91 -7.36 -11.20
C SER A 132 -3.96 -8.86 -11.50
N VAL A 133 -4.87 -9.29 -12.36
CA VAL A 133 -4.95 -10.69 -12.83
C VAL A 133 -3.70 -11.07 -13.62
N LEU A 134 -3.26 -10.22 -14.54
CA LEU A 134 -2.04 -10.43 -15.31
C LEU A 134 -0.79 -10.55 -14.42
N LEU A 135 -0.67 -9.71 -13.39
CA LEU A 135 0.40 -9.82 -12.40
C LEU A 135 0.32 -11.12 -11.59
N SER A 136 -0.89 -11.55 -11.24
CA SER A 136 -1.12 -12.80 -10.49
C SER A 136 -0.70 -14.03 -11.31
N LEU A 137 -0.89 -14.00 -12.64
CA LEU A 137 -0.44 -15.05 -13.56
C LEU A 137 1.09 -15.23 -13.57
N ILE A 138 1.87 -14.19 -13.25
CA ILE A 138 3.33 -14.26 -13.24
C ILE A 138 3.84 -15.17 -12.11
N ILE A 139 3.06 -15.33 -11.04
CA ILE A 139 3.37 -16.24 -9.93
C ILE A 139 3.49 -17.69 -10.44
N LEU A 140 2.70 -18.07 -11.45
CA LEU A 140 2.77 -19.41 -12.07
C LEU A 140 4.04 -19.62 -12.90
N SER A 141 4.67 -18.54 -13.38
CA SER A 141 5.85 -18.63 -14.25
C SER A 141 7.11 -18.96 -13.46
N SER A 142 7.45 -18.15 -12.45
CA SER A 142 8.62 -18.38 -11.60
C SER A 142 8.63 -17.45 -10.39
N ARG A 143 9.06 -17.99 -9.24
CA ARG A 143 9.29 -17.20 -8.02
C ARG A 143 10.32 -16.07 -8.23
N VAL A 144 11.33 -16.30 -9.07
CA VAL A 144 12.37 -15.29 -9.36
C VAL A 144 11.78 -14.11 -10.14
N SER A 145 10.98 -14.38 -11.17
CA SER A 145 10.32 -13.35 -11.98
C SER A 145 9.38 -12.48 -11.15
N PHE A 146 8.61 -13.11 -10.25
CA PHE A 146 7.72 -12.39 -9.34
C PHE A 146 8.48 -11.44 -8.40
N ASN A 147 9.55 -11.93 -7.76
CA ASN A 147 10.37 -11.11 -6.87
C ASN A 147 11.03 -9.93 -7.60
N ASN A 148 11.48 -10.12 -8.85
CA ASN A 148 12.06 -9.05 -9.65
C ASN A 148 11.06 -7.91 -9.93
N ILE A 149 9.80 -8.24 -10.23
CA ILE A 149 8.75 -7.24 -10.47
C ILE A 149 8.42 -6.46 -9.20
N ILE A 150 8.37 -7.13 -8.04
CA ILE A 150 8.18 -6.46 -6.75
C ILE A 150 9.30 -5.47 -6.49
N ASN A 151 10.55 -5.89 -6.66
CA ASN A 151 11.71 -5.02 -6.45
C ASN A 151 11.71 -3.83 -7.40
N PHE A 152 11.32 -4.04 -8.66
CA PHE A 152 11.15 -2.97 -9.62
C PHE A 152 10.05 -1.97 -9.20
N ASN A 153 8.92 -2.45 -8.69
CA ASN A 153 7.84 -1.61 -8.19
C ASN A 153 8.28 -0.76 -6.98
N ILE A 154 8.98 -1.38 -6.03
CA ILE A 154 9.55 -0.71 -4.85
C ILE A 154 10.56 0.37 -5.28
N ALA A 155 11.45 0.04 -6.23
CA ALA A 155 12.41 1.00 -6.77
C ALA A 155 11.71 2.20 -7.44
N GLY A 156 10.63 1.96 -8.18
CA GLY A 156 9.80 3.01 -8.78
C GLY A 156 9.08 3.89 -7.75
N LEU A 157 8.65 3.31 -6.63
CA LEU A 157 8.07 4.07 -5.53
C LEU A 157 9.11 4.98 -4.86
N TYR A 158 10.30 4.44 -4.57
CA TYR A 158 11.38 5.23 -3.99
C TYR A 158 11.85 6.35 -4.91
N SER A 159 12.00 6.10 -6.21
CA SER A 159 12.37 7.13 -7.16
C SER A 159 11.33 8.26 -7.22
N SER A 160 10.04 7.92 -7.16
CA SER A 160 8.95 8.91 -7.10
C SER A 160 9.04 9.80 -5.85
N TYR A 161 9.35 9.21 -4.69
CA TYR A 161 9.55 9.98 -3.46
C TYR A 161 10.80 10.85 -3.49
N LEU A 162 11.90 10.37 -4.09
CA LEU A 162 13.11 11.17 -4.26
C LEU A 162 12.86 12.40 -5.14
N ILE A 163 12.17 12.24 -6.27
CA ILE A 163 11.78 13.36 -7.15
C ILE A 163 10.90 14.36 -6.39
N TYR A 164 9.94 13.89 -5.60
CA TYR A 164 9.08 14.75 -4.80
C TYR A 164 9.88 15.57 -3.76
N CYS A 165 10.80 14.93 -3.04
CA CYS A 165 11.67 15.60 -2.07
C CYS A 165 12.55 16.67 -2.75
N GLU A 166 13.13 16.35 -3.90
CA GLU A 166 13.93 17.30 -4.70
C GLU A 166 13.12 18.54 -5.09
N LEU A 167 11.90 18.36 -5.60
CA LEU A 167 11.02 19.47 -5.98
C LEU A 167 10.62 20.33 -4.77
N LEU A 168 10.37 19.72 -3.62
CA LEU A 168 10.06 20.45 -2.39
C LEU A 168 11.26 21.25 -1.87
N LEU A 169 12.47 20.67 -1.91
CA LEU A 169 13.69 21.35 -1.49
C LEU A 169 13.98 22.56 -2.39
N ARG A 170 13.85 22.40 -3.72
CA ARG A 170 13.97 23.52 -4.68
C ARG A 170 12.94 24.62 -4.41
N ARG A 171 11.69 24.25 -4.12
CA ARG A 171 10.64 25.22 -3.77
C ARG A 171 10.94 25.94 -2.46
N SER A 172 11.44 25.22 -1.45
CA SER A 172 11.80 25.80 -0.15
C SER A 172 12.97 26.79 -0.29
N TYR A 173 13.98 26.43 -1.09
CA TYR A 173 15.10 27.30 -1.42
C TYR A 173 14.63 28.59 -2.12
N ASN A 174 13.87 28.47 -3.21
CA ASN A 174 13.36 29.64 -3.96
C ASN A 174 12.42 30.52 -3.10
N SER A 175 11.63 29.94 -2.20
CA SER A 175 10.77 30.69 -1.29
C SER A 175 11.53 31.42 -0.17
N GLY A 176 12.72 30.94 0.20
CA GLY A 176 13.63 31.63 1.12
C GLY A 176 14.24 32.86 0.46
N GLU A 177 14.61 32.75 -0.81
CA GLU A 177 15.19 33.85 -1.60
C GLU A 177 14.18 34.99 -1.82
N SER A 178 12.93 34.69 -2.17
CA SER A 178 11.87 35.73 -2.28
C SER A 178 11.58 36.45 -0.95
N ARG A 179 11.77 35.81 0.22
CA ARG A 179 11.55 36.46 1.52
C ARG A 179 12.64 37.46 1.90
N HIS A 180 13.87 37.24 1.42
CA HIS A 180 14.98 38.17 1.62
C HIS A 180 14.86 39.43 0.76
N ILE A 181 14.30 39.34 -0.46
CA ILE A 181 14.17 40.50 -1.36
C ILE A 181 13.09 41.48 -0.87
N ILE A 182 12.02 41.00 -0.22
CA ILE A 182 10.90 41.84 0.25
C ILE A 182 11.26 42.64 1.53
N HIS A 183 12.29 42.23 2.28
CA HIS A 183 12.74 42.93 3.49
C HIS A 183 13.87 43.96 3.24
N VAL A 184 14.40 44.01 2.03
CA VAL A 184 15.53 44.90 1.64
C VAL A 184 15.09 46.01 0.68
N SER A 185 13.83 46.01 0.23
CA SER A 185 13.19 47.09 -0.55
C SER A 185 12.21 47.88 0.31
#